data_AF-A0A8D0C714-F1
#
_entry.id   AF-A0A8D0C714-F1
#
_cell.length_a   1.000
_cell.length_b   1.000
_cell.length_c   1.000
_cell.angle_alpha   90.00
_cell.angle_beta   90.00
_cell.angle_gamma   90.00
#
_symmetry.space_group_name_H-M   'P 1'
#
loop_
_entity.id
_entity.type
_entity.pdbx_description
1 polymer ?
#
loop_
_entity_poly.entity_id
_entity_poly.type
_entity_poly.pdbx_seq_one_letter_code
_entity_poly.pdbx_strand_id
1 'polypeptide(L)'
;MKSISGIRMRTPSVDTREYVESGAFLLTLSMCFSPFLYYLSQNITREKRKLKEVMKTMGLHDAAFWLSWGLPYAGIILMMSFVMAFFLQAVYCSRCTFSVLFPLFFLYGISSVSYFSLHFIILKQFLQC
;
A
#
# COMPACT_ATOMS: atom_id res chain seq x y z
N MET A 1 -45.68 -26.32 -38.20
CA MET A 1 -44.36 -26.26 -37.52
C MET A 1 -43.96 -24.80 -37.37
N LYS A 2 -43.86 -24.28 -36.15
CA LYS A 2 -43.46 -22.89 -35.88
C LYS A 2 -42.06 -22.90 -35.27
N SER A 3 -41.10 -22.39 -36.03
CA SER A 3 -39.68 -22.30 -35.64
C SER A 3 -39.53 -21.34 -34.47
N ILE A 4 -38.98 -21.84 -33.36
CA ILE A 4 -38.64 -21.06 -32.18
C ILE A 4 -37.35 -20.30 -32.52
N SER A 5 -37.46 -19.02 -32.86
CA SER A 5 -36.30 -18.14 -33.02
C SER A 5 -35.65 -17.92 -31.66
N GLY A 6 -34.36 -18.26 -31.56
CA GLY A 6 -33.54 -17.99 -30.40
C GLY A 6 -33.44 -16.49 -30.15
N ILE A 7 -33.94 -16.04 -29.01
CA ILE A 7 -33.80 -14.67 -28.53
C ILE A 7 -32.33 -14.47 -28.17
N ARG A 8 -31.61 -13.73 -29.01
CA ARG A 8 -30.20 -13.36 -28.78
C ARG A 8 -30.11 -12.47 -27.55
N MET A 9 -29.71 -13.04 -26.42
CA MET A 9 -29.42 -12.28 -25.21
C MET A 9 -28.22 -11.36 -25.47
N ARG A 10 -28.48 -10.06 -25.49
CA ARG A 10 -27.45 -9.02 -25.50
C ARG A 10 -26.89 -8.97 -24.08
N THR A 11 -25.64 -9.39 -23.89
CA THR A 11 -24.96 -9.26 -22.61
C THR A 11 -24.91 -7.77 -22.22
N PRO A 12 -25.15 -7.42 -20.95
CA PRO A 12 -24.99 -6.05 -20.50
C PRO A 12 -23.56 -5.65 -20.81
N SER A 13 -23.38 -4.51 -21.47
CA SER A 13 -22.08 -3.93 -21.75
C SER A 13 -21.42 -3.61 -20.41
N VAL A 14 -20.66 -4.57 -19.88
CA VAL A 14 -19.72 -4.36 -18.79
C VAL A 14 -18.76 -3.30 -19.29
N ASP A 15 -18.76 -2.15 -18.62
CA ASP A 15 -18.00 -0.98 -19.02
C ASP A 15 -16.51 -1.24 -18.77
N THR A 16 -15.87 -1.94 -19.70
CA THR A 16 -14.45 -2.31 -19.68
C THR A 16 -13.56 -1.09 -19.48
N ARG A 17 -14.03 0.09 -19.86
CA ARG A 17 -13.33 1.37 -19.72
C ARG A 17 -13.15 1.79 -18.25
N GLU A 18 -14.17 1.61 -17.40
CA GLU A 18 -14.07 1.97 -15.98
C GLU A 18 -13.10 1.04 -15.21
N TYR A 19 -13.06 -0.24 -15.60
CA TYR A 19 -12.11 -1.20 -15.05
C TYR A 19 -10.67 -0.89 -15.47
N VAL A 20 -10.47 -0.47 -16.72
CA VAL A 20 -9.14 -0.08 -17.23
C VAL A 20 -8.64 1.19 -16.53
N GLU A 21 -9.48 2.19 -16.32
CA GLU A 21 -9.10 3.41 -15.57
C GLU A 21 -8.77 3.11 -14.11
N SER A 22 -9.57 2.26 -13.46
CA SER A 22 -9.32 1.81 -12.08
C SER A 22 -7.99 1.06 -11.96
N GLY A 23 -7.70 0.15 -12.91
CA GLY A 23 -6.45 -0.59 -12.96
C GLY A 23 -5.23 0.29 -13.20
N ALA A 24 -5.34 1.25 -14.14
CA ALA A 24 -4.28 2.23 -14.39
C ALA A 24 -4.00 3.10 -13.15
N PHE A 25 -5.04 3.53 -12.44
CA PHE A 25 -4.91 4.31 -11.22
C PHE A 25 -4.15 3.55 -10.11
N LEU A 26 -4.45 2.26 -9.92
CA LEU A 26 -3.74 1.40 -8.95
C LEU A 26 -2.26 1.22 -9.32
N LEU A 27 -1.95 1.08 -10.61
CA LEU A 27 -0.58 0.96 -11.10
C LEU A 27 0.21 2.26 -10.90
N THR A 28 -0.37 3.41 -11.26
CA THR A 28 0.25 4.72 -11.03
C THR A 28 0.50 4.96 -9.54
N LEU A 29 -0.47 4.63 -8.68
CA LEU A 29 -0.32 4.67 -7.23
C LEU A 29 0.87 3.84 -6.76
N SER A 30 0.97 2.58 -7.19
CA SER A 30 2.07 1.68 -6.84
C SER A 30 3.44 2.24 -7.26
N MET A 31 3.53 2.82 -8.47
CA MET A 31 4.75 3.47 -8.96
C MET A 31 5.11 4.71 -8.14
N CYS A 32 4.13 5.53 -7.72
CA CYS A 32 4.34 6.70 -6.88
C CYS A 32 4.77 6.35 -5.44
N PHE A 33 4.31 5.21 -4.90
CA PHE A 33 4.67 4.78 -3.55
C PHE A 33 6.15 4.37 -3.44
N SER A 34 6.74 3.81 -4.48
CA SER A 34 8.14 3.35 -4.47
C SER A 34 9.19 4.43 -4.10
N PRO A 35 9.26 5.59 -4.79
CA PRO A 35 10.23 6.63 -4.45
C PRO A 35 9.96 7.25 -3.07
N PHE A 36 8.69 7.32 -2.66
CA PHE A 36 8.31 7.86 -1.36
C PHE A 36 8.78 6.97 -0.21
N LEU A 37 8.58 5.65 -0.32
CA LEU A 37 9.09 4.67 0.65
C LEU A 37 10.63 4.68 0.72
N TYR A 38 11.30 4.84 -0.42
CA TYR A 38 12.76 4.92 -0.48
C TYR A 38 13.29 6.17 0.23
N TYR A 39 12.74 7.34 -0.08
CA TYR A 39 13.14 8.60 0.54
C TYR A 39 12.88 8.59 2.05
N LEU A 40 11.75 8.02 2.45
CA LEU A 40 11.42 7.86 3.86
C LEU A 40 12.40 6.92 4.57
N SER A 41 12.75 5.78 3.96
CA SER A 41 13.73 4.84 4.50
C SER A 41 15.09 5.51 4.72
N GLN A 42 15.54 6.33 3.77
CA GLN A 42 16.75 7.14 3.87
C GLN A 42 16.67 8.14 5.04
N ASN A 43 15.57 8.90 5.14
CA ASN A 43 15.41 9.93 6.16
C ASN A 43 15.33 9.32 7.58
N ILE A 44 14.61 8.21 7.73
CA ILE A 44 14.52 7.45 8.98
C ILE A 44 15.88 6.83 9.33
N THR A 45 16.63 6.29 8.37
CA THR A 45 17.98 5.73 8.64
C THR A 45 18.92 6.81 9.21
N ARG A 46 18.80 8.05 8.75
CA ARG A 46 19.60 9.19 9.25
C ARG A 46 19.23 9.57 10.68
N GLU A 47 17.94 9.64 10.98
CA GLU A 47 17.39 9.91 12.33
C GLU A 47 17.72 8.77 13.31
N LYS A 48 17.68 7.52 12.82
CA LYS A 48 17.90 6.31 13.64
C LYS A 48 19.38 6.05 13.93
N ARG A 49 20.34 6.49 13.12
CA ARG A 49 21.78 6.42 13.49
C ARG A 49 22.04 7.15 14.81
N LYS A 50 21.45 8.35 14.97
CA LYS A 50 21.55 9.12 16.22
C LYS A 50 20.86 8.40 17.39
N LEU A 51 19.66 7.85 17.17
CA LEU A 51 18.94 7.12 18.22
C LEU A 51 19.59 5.78 18.59
N LYS A 52 20.31 5.13 17.66
CA LYS A 52 21.03 3.87 17.92
C LYS A 52 22.24 4.09 18.81
N GLU A 53 22.94 5.21 18.68
CA GLU A 53 23.99 5.61 19.62
C GLU A 53 23.44 5.83 21.04
N VAL A 54 22.26 6.47 21.15
CA VAL A 54 21.57 6.68 22.44
C VAL A 54 20.96 5.39 23.01
N MET A 55 20.46 4.48 22.18
CA MET A 55 19.93 3.19 22.65
C MET A 55 21.05 2.24 23.11
N LYS A 56 22.24 2.29 22.48
CA LYS A 56 23.40 1.47 22.87
C LYS A 56 23.90 1.82 24.27
N THR A 57 23.68 3.06 24.74
CA THR A 57 24.05 3.47 26.10
C THR A 57 23.01 3.09 27.15
N MET A 58 21.76 2.78 26.77
CA MET A 58 20.68 2.42 27.69
C MET A 58 20.37 0.92 27.82
N GLY A 59 21.04 0.05 27.04
CA GLY A 59 20.94 -1.42 27.21
C GLY A 59 19.61 -2.06 26.77
N LEU A 60 18.87 -1.44 25.84
CA LEU A 60 17.54 -1.92 25.41
C LEU A 60 17.63 -2.95 24.26
N HIS A 61 16.76 -3.97 24.33
CA HIS A 61 16.74 -5.20 23.49
C HIS A 61 16.38 -4.96 22.00
N ASP A 62 16.92 -5.79 21.10
CA ASP A 62 16.71 -5.77 19.63
C ASP A 62 15.25 -5.76 19.14
N ALA A 63 14.30 -6.24 19.96
CA ALA A 63 12.88 -6.25 19.60
C ALA A 63 12.25 -4.85 19.55
N ALA A 64 12.67 -3.95 20.45
CA ALA A 64 12.19 -2.56 20.47
C ALA A 64 12.71 -1.78 19.24
N PHE A 65 13.89 -2.14 18.75
CA PHE A 65 14.46 -1.57 17.53
C PHE A 65 13.65 -1.96 16.28
N TRP A 66 13.25 -3.23 16.18
CA TRP A 66 12.41 -3.73 15.10
C TRP A 66 10.99 -3.13 15.10
N LEU A 67 10.35 -3.02 16.28
CA LEU A 67 9.04 -2.36 16.40
C LEU A 67 9.12 -0.86 16.06
N SER A 68 10.23 -0.22 16.42
CA SER A 68 10.49 1.18 16.05
C SER A 68 10.70 1.38 14.55
N TRP A 69 11.02 0.31 13.82
CA TRP A 69 11.06 0.34 12.36
C TRP A 69 9.63 0.43 11.81
N GLY A 70 8.71 -0.40 12.29
CA GLY A 70 7.31 -0.47 11.83
C GLY A 70 6.43 0.75 12.18
N LEU A 71 6.68 1.40 13.32
CA LEU A 71 5.84 2.50 13.81
C LEU A 71 5.69 3.70 12.84
N PRO A 72 6.78 4.30 12.31
CA PRO A 72 6.66 5.37 11.33
C PRO A 72 6.06 4.89 10.01
N TYR A 73 6.32 3.65 9.58
CA TYR A 73 5.70 3.11 8.37
C TYR A 73 4.18 3.02 8.51
N ALA A 74 3.68 2.52 9.65
CA ALA A 74 2.25 2.43 9.92
C ALA A 74 1.57 3.81 9.91
N GLY A 75 2.17 4.80 10.58
CA GLY A 75 1.62 6.17 10.62
C GLY A 75 1.54 6.84 9.24
N ILE A 76 2.53 6.57 8.39
CA ILE A 76 2.59 7.16 7.05
C ILE A 76 1.65 6.47 6.08
N ILE A 77 1.53 5.14 6.17
CA ILE A 77 0.53 4.38 5.42
C ILE A 77 -0.88 4.87 5.80
N LEU A 78 -1.14 5.14 7.08
CA LEU A 78 -2.41 5.70 7.54
C LEU A 78 -2.69 7.07 6.90
N MET A 79 -1.75 8.02 7.02
CA MET A 79 -1.87 9.35 6.42
C MET A 79 -2.16 9.27 4.92
N MET A 80 -1.39 8.47 4.17
CA MET A 80 -1.59 8.30 2.73
C MET A 80 -2.93 7.63 2.38
N SER A 81 -3.36 6.66 3.19
CA SER A 81 -4.66 6.00 3.01
C SER A 81 -5.83 6.96 3.23
N PHE A 82 -5.74 7.85 4.22
CA PHE A 82 -6.74 8.89 4.44
C PHE A 82 -6.83 9.88 3.28
N VAL A 83 -5.68 10.37 2.82
CA VAL A 83 -5.61 11.32 1.70
C VAL A 83 -6.21 10.69 0.44
N MET A 84 -5.82 9.45 0.11
CA MET A 84 -6.39 8.78 -1.07
C MET A 84 -7.86 8.45 -0.92
N ALA A 85 -8.30 7.93 0.24
CA ALA A 85 -9.71 7.65 0.46
C ALA A 85 -10.56 8.93 0.32
N PHE A 86 -10.05 10.09 0.76
CA PHE A 86 -10.72 11.38 0.60
C PHE A 86 -10.78 11.82 -0.87
N PHE A 87 -9.68 11.73 -1.62
CA PHE A 87 -9.67 12.06 -3.05
C PHE A 87 -10.60 11.16 -3.86
N LEU A 88 -10.58 9.85 -3.61
CA LEU A 88 -11.47 8.89 -4.26
C LEU A 88 -12.93 9.15 -3.89
N GLN A 89 -13.23 9.47 -2.63
CA GLN A 89 -14.58 9.84 -2.21
C GLN A 89 -15.04 11.13 -2.92
N ALA A 90 -14.15 12.11 -3.11
CA ALA A 90 -14.48 13.35 -3.81
C ALA A 90 -14.76 13.15 -5.30
N VAL A 91 -14.01 12.25 -5.97
CA VAL A 91 -14.16 11.97 -7.41
C VAL A 91 -15.34 11.03 -7.68
N TYR A 92 -15.53 9.98 -6.88
CA TYR A 92 -16.51 8.91 -7.10
C TYR A 92 -17.76 9.03 -6.22
N CYS A 93 -18.08 10.26 -5.79
CA CYS A 93 -19.02 10.66 -4.73
C CYS A 93 -20.38 9.91 -4.68
N SER A 94 -20.86 9.31 -5.78
CA SER A 94 -22.12 8.55 -5.81
C SER A 94 -22.02 7.03 -5.86
N ARG A 95 -20.85 6.41 -6.10
CA ARG A 95 -20.76 4.95 -6.32
C ARG A 95 -20.01 4.17 -5.23
N CYS A 96 -19.12 4.83 -4.48
CA CYS A 96 -18.26 4.15 -3.51
C CYS A 96 -18.49 4.66 -2.08
N THR A 97 -18.62 3.73 -1.13
CA THR A 97 -18.69 4.01 0.30
C THR A 97 -17.29 4.13 0.90
N PHE A 98 -16.99 5.27 1.51
CA PHE A 98 -15.73 5.55 2.23
C PHE A 98 -15.29 4.41 3.16
N SER A 99 -16.24 3.80 3.86
CA SER A 99 -16.00 2.72 4.83
C SER A 99 -15.35 1.46 4.23
N VAL A 100 -15.47 1.24 2.91
CA VAL A 100 -14.86 0.11 2.22
C VAL A 100 -13.50 0.49 1.63
N LEU A 101 -13.39 1.70 1.08
CA LEU A 101 -12.14 2.18 0.47
C LEU A 101 -11.02 2.32 1.52
N PHE A 102 -11.32 2.90 2.67
CA PHE A 102 -10.33 3.13 3.73
C PHE A 102 -9.60 1.85 4.18
N PRO A 103 -10.27 0.76 4.62
CA PRO A 103 -9.59 -0.45 5.04
C PRO A 103 -8.87 -1.16 3.88
N LEU A 104 -9.37 -1.06 2.64
CA LEU A 104 -8.72 -1.66 1.47
C LEU A 104 -7.34 -1.07 1.21
N PHE A 105 -7.25 0.26 1.18
CA PHE A 105 -5.96 0.95 1.00
C PHE A 105 -5.03 0.74 2.21
N PHE A 106 -5.59 0.71 3.41
CA PHE A 106 -4.82 0.49 4.63
C PHE A 106 -4.20 -0.92 4.67
N LEU A 107 -4.98 -1.97 4.39
CA LEU A 107 -4.51 -3.36 4.32
C LEU A 107 -3.49 -3.55 3.20
N TYR A 108 -3.72 -2.93 2.04
CA TYR A 108 -2.78 -2.96 0.92
C TYR A 108 -1.43 -2.32 1.30
N GLY A 109 -1.46 -1.17 1.97
CA GLY A 109 -0.26 -0.49 2.46
C GLY A 109 0.54 -1.35 3.45
N ILE A 110 -0.11 -1.97 4.43
CA ILE A 110 0.56 -2.87 5.40
C ILE A 110 1.18 -4.07 4.69
N SER A 111 0.45 -4.66 3.73
CA SER A 111 0.92 -5.82 2.96
C SER A 111 2.20 -5.48 2.19
N SER A 112 2.21 -4.37 1.45
CA SER A 112 3.39 -3.94 0.69
C SER A 112 4.64 -3.75 1.57
N VAL A 113 4.52 -3.13 2.74
CA VAL A 113 5.65 -2.95 3.67
C VAL A 113 6.15 -4.27 4.23
N SER A 114 5.25 -5.22 4.46
CA SER A 114 5.61 -6.57 4.91
C SER A 114 6.42 -7.32 3.84
N TYR A 115 6.06 -7.18 2.56
CA TYR A 115 6.86 -7.76 1.46
C TYR A 115 8.25 -7.12 1.36
N PHE A 116 8.35 -5.80 1.48
CA PHE A 116 9.65 -5.12 1.43
C PHE A 116 10.57 -5.50 2.59
N SER A 117 10.05 -5.61 3.81
CA SER A 117 10.85 -6.01 4.97
C SER A 117 11.37 -7.44 4.81
N LEU A 118 10.52 -8.39 4.37
CA LEU A 118 10.93 -9.76 4.05
C LEU A 118 12.02 -9.82 2.98
N HIS A 119 11.85 -9.08 1.88
CA HIS A 119 12.86 -9.03 0.82
C HIS A 119 14.19 -8.46 1.33
N PHE A 120 14.14 -7.40 2.14
CA PHE A 120 15.34 -6.81 2.75
C PHE A 120 16.06 -7.78 3.70
N ILE A 121 15.32 -8.56 4.50
CA ILE A 121 15.88 -9.58 5.40
C ILE A 121 16.57 -10.68 4.59
N ILE A 122 15.93 -11.18 3.53
CA ILE A 122 16.50 -12.20 2.65
C ILE A 122 17.78 -11.67 1.97
N LEU A 123 17.75 -10.43 1.48
CA LEU A 123 18.93 -9.82 0.86
C LEU A 123 20.10 -9.69 1.85
N LYS A 124 19.82 -9.34 3.11
CA LYS A 124 20.81 -9.30 4.19
C LYS A 124 21.40 -10.68 4.51
N GLN A 125 20.56 -11.72 4.52
CA GLN A 125 20.99 -13.10 4.73
C GLN A 125 21.95 -13.56 3.62
N PHE A 126 21.67 -13.24 2.36
CA PHE A 126 22.52 -13.60 1.22
C PHE A 126 23.84 -12.84 1.16
N LEU A 127 23.89 -11.60 1.66
CA LEU A 127 25.09 -10.75 1.64
C LEU A 127 26.06 -11.01 2.81
N GLN A 128 25.64 -11.81 3.79
CA GLN A 128 26.47 -12.24 4.93
C GLN A 128 27.01 -13.67 4.78
N CYS A 129 26.77 -14.33 3.63
CA CYS A 129 27.37 -15.59 3.23
C CYS A 129 28.47 -15.33 2.20
#